data_AF-A0A1S3CWC3-F1
#
_entry.id   AF-A0A1S3CWC3-F1
#
_cell.length_a   1.000
_cell.length_b   1.000
_cell.length_c   1.000
_cell.angle_alpha   90.00
_cell.angle_beta   90.00
_cell.angle_gamma   90.00
#
_symmetry.space_group_name_H-M   'P 1'
#
loop_
_entity.id
_entity.type
_entity.pdbx_description
1 polymer ?
#
loop_
_entity_poly.entity_id
_entity_poly.type
_entity_poly.pdbx_seq_one_letter_code
_entity_poly.pdbx_strand_id
1 'polypeptide(L)'
;MSSGMSGRYVVASPVEYSPEPLPATVKYAKKRSSAGLGDEGGAYKRSREKASKGLRHFSMKVCEKVRRKGVTTYNEVADELVQEFSEDHNTASSEQYDQKNIRRRVYDALNVLMAMNIISKEKKEIKWLGLPTNSLQESLNLNKERKQLIQRINQKTRHLHDLLLQQISLKKLIQKNIDSEKIHGEPAPSSAIQLPFLIVSTDKKTVIDCSMSNDKTEYLFVFDNKFEIHDDIEILKRMGLGMGLDKGEWTEEDLQEAKRLVAPCMEKYVNQIAYNDGLLAEEDDSMLLDDESGSFDSSQITIETVMPEEVMSVSGSEGESDLSSDIDHVEVH
;
A
#
# COMPACT_ATOMS: atom_id res chain seq x y z
N MET A 1 -20.24 24.10 53.61
CA MET A 1 -20.38 23.58 52.24
C MET A 1 -18.99 23.19 51.76
N SER A 2 -18.66 21.91 51.86
CA SER A 2 -17.39 21.34 51.40
C SER A 2 -17.71 19.94 50.88
N SER A 3 -17.63 19.76 49.57
CA SER A 3 -17.86 18.48 48.91
C SER A 3 -16.54 18.03 48.30
N GLY A 4 -15.86 17.12 48.98
CA GLY A 4 -14.77 16.34 48.42
C GLY A 4 -15.34 15.16 47.64
N MET A 5 -15.07 15.10 46.34
CA MET A 5 -15.33 13.93 45.50
C MET A 5 -14.13 12.99 45.58
N SER A 6 -14.31 11.86 46.26
CA SER A 6 -13.39 10.71 46.21
C SER A 6 -13.77 9.82 45.03
N GLY A 7 -12.98 9.86 43.96
CA GLY A 7 -13.11 8.96 42.82
C GLY A 7 -12.43 7.62 43.11
N ARG A 8 -13.22 6.55 43.24
CA ARG A 8 -12.73 5.17 43.32
C ARG A 8 -12.37 4.68 41.92
N TYR A 9 -11.11 4.31 41.71
CA TYR A 9 -10.68 3.52 40.54
C TYR A 9 -11.14 2.07 40.70
N VAL A 10 -11.87 1.55 39.72
CA VAL A 10 -12.19 0.12 39.61
C VAL A 10 -11.12 -0.53 38.73
N VAL A 11 -10.31 -1.41 39.33
CA VAL A 11 -9.33 -2.24 38.61
C VAL A 11 -10.08 -3.43 38.01
N ALA A 12 -10.07 -3.57 36.68
CA ALA A 12 -10.61 -4.73 36.00
C ALA A 12 -9.73 -5.96 36.24
N SER A 13 -10.32 -7.06 36.70
CA SER A 13 -9.65 -8.35 36.91
C SER A 13 -9.28 -9.03 35.58
N PRO A 14 -8.22 -9.86 35.54
CA PRO A 14 -7.86 -10.61 34.34
C PRO A 14 -8.91 -11.69 34.05
N VAL A 15 -9.30 -11.82 32.78
CA VAL A 15 -10.18 -12.88 32.30
C VAL A 15 -9.34 -14.15 32.12
N GLU A 16 -9.51 -15.13 33.01
CA GLU A 16 -8.96 -16.47 32.84
C GLU A 16 -9.68 -17.19 31.68
N TYR A 17 -8.91 -17.53 30.65
CA TYR A 17 -9.39 -18.32 29.51
C TYR A 17 -9.30 -19.81 29.84
N SER A 18 -10.46 -20.45 30.06
CA SER A 18 -10.58 -21.89 30.23
C SER A 18 -10.85 -22.56 28.87
N PRO A 19 -10.05 -23.53 28.41
CA PRO A 19 -10.30 -24.19 27.13
C PRO A 19 -11.47 -25.18 27.22
N GLU A 20 -12.46 -25.03 26.35
CA GLU A 20 -13.53 -26.01 26.12
C GLU A 20 -12.97 -27.35 25.61
N PRO A 21 -13.57 -28.50 25.99
CA PRO A 21 -13.08 -29.80 25.58
C PRO A 21 -13.43 -30.11 24.12
N LEU A 22 -12.46 -30.69 23.41
CA LEU A 22 -12.59 -31.15 22.03
C LEU A 22 -13.67 -32.25 21.87
N PRO A 23 -14.40 -32.30 20.75
CA PRO A 23 -15.40 -33.33 20.50
C PRO A 23 -14.76 -34.72 20.31
N ALA A 24 -15.43 -35.73 20.82
CA ALA A 24 -15.00 -37.13 20.80
C ALA A 24 -14.75 -37.66 19.38
N THR A 25 -13.69 -38.45 19.23
CA THR A 25 -13.31 -39.12 17.99
C THR A 25 -14.38 -40.14 17.56
N VAL A 26 -14.94 -39.94 16.37
CA VAL A 26 -15.83 -40.92 15.73
C VAL A 26 -15.00 -42.13 15.31
N LYS A 27 -15.21 -43.27 15.98
CA LYS A 27 -14.61 -44.56 15.61
C LYS A 27 -15.18 -45.01 14.27
N TYR A 28 -14.35 -45.03 13.23
CA TYR A 28 -14.68 -45.73 11.99
C TYR A 28 -14.67 -47.25 12.26
N ALA A 29 -15.84 -47.87 12.20
CA ALA A 29 -15.99 -49.32 12.22
C ALA A 29 -15.41 -49.91 10.94
N LYS A 30 -14.28 -50.63 11.06
CA LYS A 30 -13.66 -51.37 9.97
C LYS A 30 -14.52 -52.62 9.67
N LYS A 31 -15.33 -52.53 8.61
CA LYS A 31 -16.12 -53.67 8.10
C LYS A 31 -15.14 -54.73 7.57
N ARG A 32 -15.10 -55.89 8.24
CA ARG A 32 -14.38 -57.08 7.77
C ARG A 32 -15.04 -57.57 6.47
N SER A 33 -14.30 -57.55 5.37
CA SER A 33 -14.62 -58.33 4.16
C SER A 33 -13.98 -59.70 4.30
N SER A 34 -14.84 -60.72 4.37
CA SER A 34 -14.50 -62.13 4.25
C SER A 34 -13.86 -62.41 2.89
N ALA A 35 -12.75 -63.14 2.89
CA ALA A 35 -12.11 -63.67 1.70
C ALA A 35 -13.09 -64.61 0.97
N GLY A 36 -13.43 -64.24 -0.26
CA GLY A 36 -14.11 -65.08 -1.24
C GLY A 36 -13.42 -64.89 -2.58
N LEU A 37 -12.79 -65.95 -3.07
CA LEU A 37 -12.09 -66.02 -4.36
C LEU A 37 -13.10 -65.83 -5.51
N GLY A 38 -12.86 -64.85 -6.39
CA GLY A 38 -13.61 -64.70 -7.65
C GLY A 38 -13.53 -63.31 -8.30
N ASP A 39 -12.81 -63.25 -9.43
CA ASP A 39 -12.90 -62.26 -10.53
C ASP A 39 -12.51 -60.78 -10.26
N GLU A 40 -11.20 -60.49 -10.27
CA GLU A 40 -10.61 -59.14 -10.07
C GLU A 40 -10.51 -58.26 -11.34
N GLY A 41 -10.91 -58.74 -12.52
CA GLY A 41 -10.76 -57.98 -13.77
C GLY A 41 -11.78 -56.85 -13.98
N GLY A 42 -12.99 -56.98 -13.42
CA GLY A 42 -14.10 -56.06 -13.68
C GLY A 42 -14.27 -54.90 -12.68
N ALA A 43 -13.61 -54.94 -11.52
CA ALA A 43 -13.78 -53.95 -10.45
C ALA A 43 -12.87 -52.71 -10.64
N TYR A 44 -11.62 -52.92 -11.08
CA TYR A 44 -10.67 -51.84 -11.36
C TYR A 44 -11.09 -50.98 -12.57
N LYS A 45 -11.65 -51.62 -13.61
CA LYS A 45 -12.12 -50.91 -14.83
C LYS A 45 -13.32 -49.99 -14.54
N ARG A 46 -14.29 -50.47 -13.76
CA ARG A 46 -15.45 -49.67 -13.30
C ARG A 46 -15.05 -48.52 -12.34
N SER A 47 -13.96 -48.65 -11.59
CA SER A 47 -13.49 -47.61 -10.67
C SER A 47 -12.89 -46.40 -11.42
N ARG A 48 -12.15 -46.65 -12.50
CA ARG A 48 -11.57 -45.60 -13.36
C ARG A 48 -12.63 -44.86 -14.19
N GLU A 49 -13.64 -45.57 -14.69
CA GLU A 49 -14.79 -44.95 -15.35
C GLU A 49 -15.62 -44.08 -14.39
N LYS A 50 -15.81 -44.50 -13.14
CA LYS A 50 -16.49 -43.68 -12.11
C LYS A 50 -15.69 -42.43 -11.73
N ALA A 51 -14.36 -42.49 -11.77
CA ALA A 51 -13.51 -41.32 -11.52
C ALA A 51 -13.67 -40.22 -12.60
N SER A 52 -13.98 -40.60 -13.84
CA SER A 52 -14.23 -39.68 -14.96
C SER A 52 -15.61 -38.97 -14.90
N LYS A 53 -16.52 -39.39 -14.01
CA LYS A 53 -17.86 -38.79 -13.86
C LYS A 53 -18.07 -38.04 -12.53
N GLY A 54 -16.99 -37.81 -11.77
CA GLY A 54 -17.04 -37.08 -10.50
C GLY A 54 -17.02 -35.56 -10.65
N LEU A 55 -17.43 -34.82 -9.60
CA LEU A 55 -17.42 -33.35 -9.59
C LEU A 55 -16.03 -32.77 -9.88
N ARG A 56 -14.96 -33.42 -9.44
CA ARG A 56 -13.57 -33.02 -9.75
C ARG A 56 -13.32 -32.96 -11.27
N HIS A 57 -13.81 -33.95 -12.02
CA HIS A 57 -13.63 -34.01 -13.47
C HIS A 57 -14.46 -32.93 -14.17
N PHE A 58 -15.73 -32.77 -13.77
CA PHE A 58 -16.58 -31.70 -14.28
C PHE A 58 -16.02 -30.30 -13.96
N SER A 59 -15.50 -30.09 -12.74
CA SER A 59 -14.92 -28.81 -12.35
C SER A 59 -13.67 -28.48 -13.18
N MET A 60 -12.83 -29.48 -13.46
CA MET A 60 -11.66 -29.34 -14.32
C MET A 60 -12.08 -28.97 -15.75
N LYS A 61 -13.03 -29.70 -16.34
CA LYS A 61 -13.53 -29.46 -17.70
C LYS A 61 -14.24 -28.10 -17.84
N VAL A 62 -15.05 -27.70 -16.86
CA VAL A 62 -15.68 -26.37 -16.80
C VAL A 62 -14.62 -25.28 -16.76
N CYS A 63 -13.60 -25.42 -15.90
CA CYS A 63 -12.50 -24.46 -15.79
C CYS A 63 -11.74 -24.31 -17.12
N GLU A 64 -11.36 -25.43 -17.75
CA GLU A 64 -10.68 -25.43 -19.07
C GLU A 64 -11.52 -24.75 -20.16
N LYS A 65 -12.83 -25.02 -20.18
CA LYS A 65 -13.72 -24.51 -21.21
C LYS A 65 -13.91 -22.99 -21.09
N VAL A 66 -14.13 -22.49 -19.87
CA VAL A 66 -14.24 -21.05 -19.62
C VAL A 66 -12.90 -20.35 -19.91
N ARG A 67 -11.77 -20.96 -19.51
CA ARG A 67 -10.42 -20.44 -19.82
C ARG A 67 -10.18 -20.32 -21.32
N ARG A 68 -10.52 -21.35 -22.11
CA ARG A 68 -10.27 -21.37 -23.56
C ARG A 68 -11.13 -20.34 -24.30
N LYS A 69 -12.39 -20.16 -23.88
CA LYS A 69 -13.32 -19.23 -24.54
C LYS A 69 -13.11 -17.78 -24.11
N GLY A 70 -12.59 -17.54 -22.90
CA GLY A 70 -12.42 -16.19 -22.33
C GLY A 70 -13.74 -15.59 -21.87
N VAL A 71 -14.76 -15.55 -22.74
CA VAL A 71 -16.13 -15.14 -22.44
C VAL A 71 -17.11 -16.20 -22.96
N THR A 72 -18.06 -16.65 -22.13
CA THR A 72 -19.00 -17.71 -22.48
C THR A 72 -20.30 -17.60 -21.66
N THR A 73 -21.23 -18.54 -21.82
CA THR A 73 -22.49 -18.60 -21.05
C THR A 73 -22.69 -19.97 -20.41
N TYR A 74 -23.56 -20.04 -19.39
CA TYR A 74 -23.88 -21.31 -18.74
C TYR A 74 -24.37 -22.39 -19.72
N ASN A 75 -25.28 -22.04 -20.62
CA ASN A 75 -25.86 -23.01 -21.57
C ASN A 75 -24.79 -23.52 -22.53
N GLU A 76 -23.95 -22.63 -23.05
CA GLU A 76 -22.85 -23.00 -23.94
C GLU A 76 -21.87 -23.97 -23.28
N VAL A 77 -21.43 -23.67 -22.04
CA VAL A 77 -20.55 -24.59 -21.29
C VAL A 77 -21.24 -25.91 -20.99
N ALA A 78 -22.53 -25.90 -20.61
CA ALA A 78 -23.26 -27.11 -20.27
C ALA A 78 -23.54 -28.00 -21.49
N ASP A 79 -23.93 -27.41 -22.61
CA ASP A 79 -24.30 -28.14 -23.83
C ASP A 79 -23.07 -28.75 -24.49
N GLU A 80 -21.93 -28.04 -24.52
CA GLU A 80 -20.66 -28.60 -25.02
C GLU A 80 -20.15 -29.76 -24.16
N LEU A 81 -20.28 -29.67 -22.82
CA LEU A 81 -19.90 -30.78 -21.95
C LEU A 81 -20.86 -31.96 -22.06
N VAL A 82 -22.13 -31.74 -22.38
CA VAL A 82 -23.06 -32.85 -22.66
C VAL A 82 -22.67 -33.52 -23.96
N GLN A 83 -22.37 -32.74 -25.01
CA GLN A 83 -21.94 -33.25 -26.30
C GLN A 83 -20.64 -34.07 -26.20
N GLU A 84 -19.59 -33.54 -25.57
CA GLU A 84 -18.30 -34.24 -25.42
C GLU A 84 -18.45 -35.61 -24.73
N PHE A 85 -19.29 -35.71 -23.69
CA PHE A 85 -19.47 -36.96 -22.94
C PHE A 85 -20.48 -37.92 -23.59
N SER A 86 -21.36 -37.42 -24.46
CA SER A 86 -22.21 -38.24 -25.32
C SER A 86 -21.42 -38.87 -26.46
N GLU A 87 -20.45 -38.16 -27.04
CA GLU A 87 -19.58 -38.66 -28.11
C GLU A 87 -18.61 -39.76 -27.62
N ASP A 88 -18.14 -39.66 -26.37
CA ASP A 88 -17.26 -40.67 -25.74
C ASP A 88 -17.99 -41.98 -25.34
N HIS A 89 -19.33 -41.99 -25.28
CA HIS A 89 -20.13 -43.12 -24.83
C HIS A 89 -21.30 -43.41 -25.78
N ASN A 90 -21.09 -44.36 -26.70
CA ASN A 90 -22.04 -44.85 -27.71
C ASN A 90 -23.25 -45.64 -27.11
N THR A 91 -23.96 -45.08 -26.12
CA THR A 91 -25.10 -45.73 -25.43
C THR A 91 -26.29 -44.77 -25.29
N ALA A 92 -27.23 -44.87 -26.22
CA ALA A 92 -28.37 -43.96 -26.41
C ALA A 92 -29.41 -43.90 -25.27
N SER A 93 -29.35 -44.79 -24.26
CA SER A 93 -30.39 -44.90 -23.22
C SER A 93 -30.05 -44.16 -21.90
N SER A 94 -28.81 -43.71 -21.71
CA SER A 94 -28.35 -42.97 -20.52
C SER A 94 -28.17 -41.47 -20.74
N GLU A 95 -28.29 -40.99 -21.98
CA GLU A 95 -27.98 -39.62 -22.40
C GLU A 95 -28.82 -38.56 -21.65
N GLN A 96 -30.11 -38.81 -21.44
CA GLN A 96 -30.99 -37.85 -20.78
C GLN A 96 -30.72 -37.71 -19.28
N TYR A 97 -30.27 -38.79 -18.62
CA TYR A 97 -29.89 -38.76 -17.21
C TYR A 97 -28.53 -38.07 -17.02
N ASP A 98 -27.58 -38.39 -17.89
CA ASP A 98 -26.25 -37.78 -17.89
C ASP A 98 -26.34 -36.28 -18.19
N GLN A 99 -27.23 -35.84 -19.09
CA GLN A 99 -27.47 -34.42 -19.37
C GLN A 99 -27.93 -33.63 -18.12
N LYS A 100 -28.92 -34.15 -17.37
CA LYS A 100 -29.40 -33.49 -16.13
C LYS A 100 -28.32 -33.47 -15.06
N ASN A 101 -27.54 -34.54 -14.95
CA ASN A 101 -26.44 -34.63 -14.00
C ASN A 101 -25.33 -33.61 -14.32
N ILE A 102 -24.87 -33.57 -15.56
CA ILE A 102 -23.83 -32.64 -16.03
C ILE A 102 -24.26 -31.20 -15.78
N ARG A 103 -25.47 -30.81 -16.18
CA ARG A 103 -26.04 -29.47 -15.91
C ARG A 103 -25.97 -29.10 -14.42
N ARG A 104 -26.38 -30.01 -13.53
CA ARG A 104 -26.30 -29.78 -12.08
C ARG A 104 -24.85 -29.57 -11.61
N ARG A 105 -23.90 -30.35 -12.12
CA ARG A 105 -22.48 -30.27 -11.75
C ARG A 105 -21.80 -29.01 -12.29
N VAL A 106 -22.18 -28.53 -13.47
CA VAL A 106 -21.69 -27.26 -14.03
C VAL A 106 -22.01 -26.10 -13.10
N TYR A 107 -23.21 -26.05 -12.53
CA TYR A 107 -23.55 -25.04 -11.52
C TYR A 107 -22.68 -25.14 -10.26
N ASP A 108 -22.44 -26.35 -9.75
CA ASP A 108 -21.56 -26.54 -8.58
C ASP A 108 -20.15 -25.99 -8.85
N ALA A 109 -19.59 -26.30 -10.01
CA ALA A 109 -18.26 -25.85 -10.41
C ALA A 109 -18.20 -24.32 -10.60
N LEU A 110 -19.14 -23.74 -11.34
CA LEU A 110 -19.16 -22.30 -11.61
C LEU A 110 -19.31 -21.47 -10.34
N ASN A 111 -20.13 -21.91 -9.38
CA ASN A 111 -20.33 -21.18 -8.12
C ASN A 111 -19.05 -21.13 -7.29
N VAL A 112 -18.30 -22.24 -7.23
CA VAL A 112 -17.01 -22.28 -6.53
C VAL A 112 -15.95 -21.48 -7.27
N LEU A 113 -15.86 -21.60 -8.59
CA LEU A 113 -14.92 -20.81 -9.40
C LEU A 113 -15.17 -19.30 -9.28
N MET A 114 -16.44 -18.90 -9.19
CA MET A 114 -16.83 -17.52 -8.95
C MET A 114 -16.46 -17.05 -7.54
N ALA A 115 -16.71 -17.88 -6.52
CA ALA A 115 -16.32 -17.58 -5.14
C ALA A 115 -14.80 -17.46 -4.95
N MET A 116 -14.02 -18.22 -5.74
CA MET A 116 -12.55 -18.15 -5.76
C MET A 116 -12.01 -17.03 -6.65
N ASN A 117 -12.87 -16.16 -7.19
CA ASN A 117 -12.53 -15.07 -8.10
C ASN A 117 -11.75 -15.52 -9.36
N ILE A 118 -12.00 -16.76 -9.82
CA ILE A 118 -11.38 -17.33 -11.02
C ILE A 118 -12.16 -16.96 -12.28
N ILE A 119 -13.46 -16.75 -12.11
CA ILE A 119 -14.39 -16.34 -13.16
C ILE A 119 -15.32 -15.26 -12.59
N SER A 120 -15.80 -14.35 -13.43
CA SER A 120 -16.90 -13.44 -13.09
C SER A 120 -18.16 -13.86 -13.82
N LYS A 121 -19.33 -13.62 -13.20
CA LYS A 121 -20.64 -13.85 -13.84
C LYS A 121 -21.47 -12.59 -13.78
N GLU A 122 -21.77 -12.02 -14.93
CA GLU A 122 -22.66 -10.88 -15.08
C GLU A 122 -23.89 -11.29 -15.87
N LYS A 123 -25.04 -11.38 -15.19
CA LYS A 123 -26.30 -11.89 -15.76
C LYS A 123 -26.10 -13.29 -16.39
N LYS A 124 -26.03 -13.37 -17.71
CA LYS A 124 -25.86 -14.61 -18.51
C LYS A 124 -24.42 -14.83 -18.97
N GLU A 125 -23.58 -13.80 -18.88
CA GLU A 125 -22.20 -13.80 -19.35
C GLU A 125 -21.25 -14.27 -18.23
N ILE A 126 -20.32 -15.13 -18.59
CA ILE A 126 -19.28 -15.68 -17.71
C ILE A 126 -17.93 -15.34 -18.33
N LYS A 127 -17.09 -14.61 -17.59
CA LYS A 127 -15.74 -14.22 -18.04
C LYS A 127 -14.67 -14.96 -17.25
N TRP A 128 -13.62 -15.39 -17.92
CA TRP A 128 -12.41 -15.90 -17.30
C TRP A 128 -11.60 -14.75 -16.70
N LEU A 129 -11.32 -14.80 -15.40
CA LEU A 129 -10.45 -13.84 -14.71
C LEU A 129 -9.01 -14.37 -14.59
N GLY A 130 -8.85 -15.69 -14.41
CA GLY A 130 -7.55 -16.33 -14.19
C GLY A 130 -7.54 -17.19 -12.92
N LEU A 131 -6.60 -18.12 -12.80
CA LEU A 131 -6.40 -18.79 -11.51
C LEU A 131 -5.88 -17.76 -10.47
N PRO A 132 -6.08 -17.96 -9.16
CA PRO A 132 -5.54 -17.09 -8.10
C PRO A 132 -3.99 -17.11 -8.03
N THR A 133 -3.35 -17.64 -9.07
CA THR A 133 -1.92 -17.79 -9.27
C THR A 133 -1.35 -16.68 -10.16
N ASN A 134 -2.01 -15.52 -10.24
CA ASN A 134 -1.30 -14.30 -10.66
C ASN A 134 -0.45 -13.77 -9.48
N SER A 135 0.26 -14.68 -8.81
CA SER A 135 1.16 -14.41 -7.70
C SER A 135 2.22 -13.39 -8.10
N LEU A 136 2.56 -13.32 -9.39
CA LEU A 136 3.43 -12.28 -9.92
C LEU A 136 2.77 -10.90 -9.83
N GLN A 137 1.56 -10.70 -10.36
CA GLN A 137 0.88 -9.40 -10.26
C GLN A 137 0.52 -9.03 -8.81
N GLU A 138 0.15 -10.00 -7.98
CA GLU A 138 -0.06 -9.77 -6.54
C GLU A 138 1.26 -9.40 -5.84
N SER A 139 2.36 -10.08 -6.14
CA SER A 139 3.70 -9.74 -5.63
C SER A 139 4.15 -8.36 -6.10
N LEU A 140 3.90 -7.99 -7.36
CA LEU A 140 4.20 -6.67 -7.89
C LEU A 140 3.39 -5.58 -7.19
N ASN A 141 2.09 -5.81 -6.95
CA ASN A 141 1.24 -4.89 -6.21
C ASN A 141 1.70 -4.75 -4.74
N LEU A 142 2.02 -5.85 -4.07
CA LEU A 142 2.54 -5.84 -2.70
C LEU A 142 3.90 -5.15 -2.60
N ASN A 143 4.79 -5.34 -3.57
CA ASN A 143 6.07 -4.63 -3.64
C ASN A 143 5.85 -3.12 -3.83
N LYS A 144 4.91 -2.73 -4.69
CA LYS A 144 4.54 -1.31 -4.87
C LYS A 144 3.98 -0.70 -3.59
N GLU A 145 3.10 -1.40 -2.88
CA GLU A 145 2.56 -0.93 -1.59
C GLU A 145 3.65 -0.85 -0.52
N ARG A 146 4.52 -1.86 -0.42
CA ARG A 146 5.69 -1.87 0.47
C ARG A 146 6.56 -0.64 0.23
N LYS A 147 6.86 -0.30 -1.02
CA LYS A 147 7.65 0.88 -1.38
C LYS A 147 6.99 2.17 -0.92
N GLN A 148 5.69 2.34 -1.18
CA GLN A 148 4.95 3.52 -0.71
C GLN A 148 4.92 3.64 0.82
N LEU A 149 4.80 2.50 1.52
CA LEU A 149 4.86 2.46 2.97
C LEU A 149 6.24 2.85 3.51
N ILE A 150 7.32 2.33 2.92
CA ILE A 150 8.70 2.66 3.26
C ILE A 150 8.95 4.17 3.10
N GLN A 151 8.55 4.75 1.96
CA GLN A 151 8.68 6.18 1.71
C GLN A 151 7.95 7.01 2.77
N ARG A 152 6.72 6.63 3.11
CA ARG A 152 5.92 7.31 4.13
C ARG A 152 6.55 7.18 5.53
N ILE A 153 7.10 6.01 5.86
CA ILE A 153 7.84 5.79 7.12
C ILE A 153 9.05 6.71 7.15
N ASN A 154 9.88 6.70 6.10
CA ASN A 154 11.07 7.54 6.00
C ASN A 154 10.75 9.04 6.13
N GLN A 155 9.69 9.53 5.49
CA GLN A 155 9.22 10.91 5.64
C GLN A 155 8.83 11.24 7.09
N LYS A 156 8.06 10.36 7.74
CA LYS A 156 7.64 10.55 9.14
C LYS A 156 8.83 10.48 10.10
N THR A 157 9.79 9.60 9.86
CA THR A 157 11.02 9.49 10.64
C THR A 157 11.85 10.78 10.52
N ARG A 158 12.04 11.32 9.31
CA ARG A 158 12.73 12.60 9.12
C ARG A 158 12.02 13.74 9.84
N HIS A 159 10.71 13.83 9.70
CA HIS A 159 9.93 14.86 10.39
C HIS A 159 10.04 14.75 11.92
N LEU A 160 9.99 13.53 12.46
CA LEU A 160 10.21 13.29 13.89
C LEU A 160 11.62 13.72 14.32
N HIS A 161 12.64 13.42 13.52
CA HIS A 161 14.02 13.84 13.78
C HIS A 161 14.13 15.36 13.85
N ASP A 162 13.51 16.09 12.92
CA ASP A 162 13.49 17.55 12.92
C ASP A 162 12.81 18.12 14.17
N LEU A 163 11.67 17.55 14.58
CA LEU A 163 10.96 17.96 15.79
C LEU A 163 11.79 17.72 17.06
N LEU A 164 12.51 16.59 17.12
CA LEU A 164 13.41 16.30 18.24
C LEU A 164 14.56 17.30 18.30
N LEU A 165 15.19 17.61 17.16
CA LEU A 165 16.24 18.61 17.09
C LEU A 165 15.74 20.00 17.50
N GLN A 166 14.53 20.38 17.09
CA GLN A 166 13.89 21.62 17.52
C GLN A 166 13.69 21.65 19.03
N GLN A 167 13.13 20.58 19.61
CA GLN A 167 12.91 20.48 21.05
C GLN A 167 14.23 20.58 21.84
N ILE A 168 15.25 19.87 21.39
CA ILE A 168 16.58 19.89 22.00
C ILE A 168 17.17 21.30 21.95
N SER A 169 17.13 21.94 20.77
CA SER A 169 17.67 23.28 20.56
C SER A 169 16.97 24.33 21.42
N LEU A 170 15.63 24.24 21.52
CA LEU A 170 14.83 25.15 22.34
C LEU A 170 15.13 24.99 23.83
N LYS A 171 15.18 23.75 24.33
CA LYS A 171 15.52 23.51 25.74
C LYS A 171 16.94 23.97 26.07
N LYS A 172 17.90 23.75 25.16
CA LYS A 172 19.28 24.22 25.33
C LYS A 172 19.36 25.75 25.33
N LEU A 173 18.59 26.43 24.46
CA LEU A 173 18.47 27.89 24.47
C LEU A 173 17.93 28.40 25.81
N ILE A 174 16.84 27.80 26.30
CA ILE A 174 16.22 28.18 27.57
C ILE A 174 17.21 28.00 28.72
N GLN A 175 17.89 26.85 28.79
CA GLN A 175 18.88 26.60 29.84
C GLN A 175 20.03 27.62 29.79
N LYS A 176 20.57 27.89 28.59
CA LYS A 176 21.61 28.90 28.38
C LYS A 176 21.16 30.29 28.82
N ASN A 177 19.93 30.69 28.49
CA ASN A 177 19.39 32.00 28.88
C ASN A 177 19.20 32.10 30.38
N ILE A 178 18.63 31.07 31.03
CA ILE A 178 18.49 31.00 32.49
C ILE A 178 19.84 31.16 33.18
N ASP A 179 20.87 30.46 32.71
CA ASP A 179 22.20 30.54 33.32
C ASP A 179 22.87 31.89 33.05
N SER A 180 22.64 32.48 31.88
CA SER A 180 23.09 33.83 31.56
C SER A 180 22.44 34.89 32.44
N GLU A 181 21.12 34.79 32.68
CA GLU A 181 20.35 35.72 33.52
C GLU A 181 20.74 35.62 35.00
N LYS A 182 21.08 34.42 35.50
CA LYS A 182 21.63 34.27 36.86
C LYS A 182 22.94 35.03 37.06
N ILE A 183 23.77 35.13 36.02
CA ILE A 183 25.10 35.75 36.11
C ILE A 183 25.04 37.25 35.79
N HIS A 184 24.29 37.64 34.75
CA HIS A 184 24.31 38.98 34.19
C HIS A 184 23.03 39.79 34.46
N GLY A 185 21.99 39.15 35.01
CA GLY A 185 20.66 39.72 35.14
C GLY A 185 19.83 39.62 33.86
N GLU A 186 18.60 40.11 33.92
CA GLU A 186 17.69 40.14 32.77
C GLU A 186 18.22 41.05 31.65
N PRO A 187 18.19 40.60 30.38
CA PRO A 187 18.64 41.42 29.26
C PRO A 187 17.70 42.60 29.02
N ALA A 188 18.23 43.71 28.50
CA ALA A 188 17.42 44.85 28.12
C ALA A 188 16.46 44.47 26.97
N PRO A 189 15.22 45.01 26.93
CA PRO A 189 14.23 44.64 25.91
C PRO A 189 14.69 44.86 24.45
N SER A 190 15.59 45.80 24.21
CA SER A 190 16.15 46.09 22.88
C SER A 190 17.33 45.21 22.48
N SER A 191 17.84 44.39 23.41
CA SER A 191 19.00 43.52 23.21
C SER A 191 18.65 42.05 22.96
N ALA A 192 17.36 41.71 23.00
CA ALA A 192 16.87 40.35 22.85
C ALA A 192 15.72 40.29 21.82
N ILE A 193 15.66 39.18 21.08
CA ILE A 193 14.59 38.87 20.13
C ILE A 193 13.88 37.62 20.65
N GLN A 194 12.56 37.70 20.82
CA GLN A 194 11.75 36.56 21.26
C GLN A 194 11.31 35.71 20.08
N LEU A 195 11.14 34.40 20.30
CA LEU A 195 10.52 33.50 19.32
C LEU A 195 8.98 33.69 19.31
N PRO A 196 8.30 33.48 18.17
CA PRO A 196 8.86 33.15 16.86
C PRO A 196 9.33 34.39 16.09
N PHE A 197 10.39 34.24 15.29
CA PHE A 197 10.90 35.32 14.45
C PHE A 197 11.42 34.79 13.12
N LEU A 198 11.52 35.69 12.14
CA LEU A 198 12.13 35.46 10.83
C LEU A 198 13.29 36.43 10.64
N ILE A 199 14.43 35.95 10.17
CA ILE A 199 15.58 36.79 9.82
C ILE A 199 15.70 36.87 8.31
N VAL A 200 15.77 38.10 7.79
CA VAL A 200 16.18 38.37 6.42
C VAL A 200 17.63 38.87 6.45
N SER A 201 18.54 38.12 5.83
CA SER A 201 19.96 38.44 5.73
C SER A 201 20.30 38.91 4.32
N THR A 202 21.13 39.94 4.20
CA THR A 202 21.66 40.42 2.91
C THR A 202 23.06 41.01 3.11
N ASP A 203 23.76 41.30 2.02
CA ASP A 203 25.08 41.93 2.06
C ASP A 203 25.00 43.32 2.71
N LYS A 204 26.05 43.71 3.45
CA LYS A 204 26.11 45.01 4.14
C LYS A 204 26.04 46.21 3.18
N LYS A 205 26.33 46.01 1.89
CA LYS A 205 26.27 47.03 0.85
C LYS A 205 24.93 47.11 0.13
N THR A 206 24.03 46.14 0.35
CA THR A 206 22.70 46.11 -0.27
C THR A 206 21.89 47.32 0.18
N VAL A 207 21.30 48.04 -0.75
CA VAL A 207 20.34 49.11 -0.47
C VAL A 207 18.96 48.47 -0.30
N ILE A 208 18.34 48.76 0.84
CA ILE A 208 17.02 48.23 1.21
C ILE A 208 16.04 49.40 1.27
N ASP A 209 15.02 49.36 0.43
CA ASP A 209 13.86 50.24 0.53
C ASP A 209 12.72 49.49 1.23
N CYS A 210 12.14 50.10 2.26
CA CYS A 210 11.12 49.50 3.11
C CYS A 210 9.90 50.41 3.15
N SER A 211 8.81 49.94 2.55
CA SER A 211 7.49 50.57 2.65
C SER A 211 6.61 49.76 3.60
N MET A 212 5.97 50.44 4.55
CA MET A 212 5.11 49.82 5.55
C MET A 212 3.74 50.48 5.50
N SER A 213 2.67 49.68 5.55
CA SER A 213 1.32 50.19 5.67
C SER A 213 1.10 50.90 7.02
N ASN A 214 0.13 51.81 7.09
CA ASN A 214 -0.14 52.58 8.32
C ASN A 214 -0.54 51.68 9.52
N ASP A 215 -1.20 50.57 9.23
CA ASP A 215 -1.66 49.57 10.20
C ASP A 215 -0.62 48.48 10.51
N LYS A 216 0.55 48.51 9.85
CA LYS A 216 1.67 47.56 10.05
C LYS A 216 1.31 46.11 9.73
N THR A 217 0.32 45.89 8.88
CA THR A 217 -0.07 44.54 8.41
C THR A 217 0.69 44.13 7.16
N GLU A 218 1.12 45.10 6.35
CA GLU A 218 1.84 44.88 5.10
C GLU A 218 3.19 45.59 5.12
N TYR A 219 4.22 44.84 4.73
CA TYR A 219 5.58 45.33 4.55
C TYR A 219 6.06 44.95 3.16
N LEU A 220 6.59 45.92 2.43
CA LEU A 220 7.25 45.74 1.15
C LEU A 220 8.72 46.09 1.31
N PHE A 221 9.58 45.08 1.15
CA PHE A 221 11.02 45.25 1.12
C PHE A 221 11.52 45.09 -0.32
N VAL A 222 12.20 46.11 -0.83
CA VAL A 222 12.88 46.09 -2.14
C VAL A 222 14.37 46.08 -1.88
N PHE A 223 15.02 45.01 -2.33
CA PHE A 223 16.46 44.83 -2.24
C PHE A 223 17.07 45.01 -3.63
N ASP A 224 18.18 45.75 -3.72
CA ASP A 224 18.95 45.88 -4.96
C ASP A 224 19.87 44.67 -5.25
N ASN A 225 19.92 43.71 -4.31
CA ASN A 225 20.72 42.51 -4.39
C ASN A 225 20.00 41.30 -3.74
N LYS A 226 20.64 40.13 -3.80
CA LYS A 226 20.14 38.89 -3.20
C LYS A 226 20.01 39.01 -1.68
N PHE A 227 19.02 38.33 -1.14
CA PHE A 227 18.81 38.15 0.29
C PHE A 227 18.49 36.69 0.59
N GLU A 228 18.68 36.29 1.83
CA GLU A 228 18.35 34.98 2.38
C GLU A 228 17.33 35.14 3.50
N ILE A 229 16.43 34.18 3.64
CA ILE A 229 15.44 34.14 4.71
C ILE A 229 15.73 32.92 5.58
N HIS A 230 15.84 33.13 6.88
CA HIS A 230 16.08 32.10 7.87
C HIS A 230 14.98 32.12 8.93
N ASP A 231 14.42 30.95 9.22
CA ASP A 231 13.48 30.77 10.32
C ASP A 231 14.22 30.60 11.65
N ASP A 232 13.53 30.83 12.76
CA ASP A 232 14.10 30.77 14.10
C ASP A 232 14.79 29.41 14.39
N ILE A 233 14.18 28.29 14.00
CA ILE A 233 14.73 26.94 14.18
C ILE A 233 16.07 26.79 13.45
N GLU A 234 16.20 27.31 12.23
CA GLU A 234 17.43 27.24 11.46
C GLU A 234 18.55 28.03 12.15
N ILE A 235 18.22 29.21 12.67
CA ILE A 235 19.17 30.04 13.44
C ILE A 235 19.61 29.32 14.71
N LEU A 236 18.68 28.70 15.43
CA LEU A 236 19.00 27.91 16.63
C LEU A 236 19.97 26.76 16.30
N LYS A 237 19.76 26.05 15.19
CA LYS A 237 20.69 25.01 14.71
C LYS A 237 22.07 25.61 14.38
N ARG A 238 22.12 26.71 13.62
CA ARG A 238 23.38 27.42 13.28
C ARG A 238 24.13 27.95 14.49
N MET A 239 23.44 28.30 15.57
CA MET A 239 24.03 28.70 16.86
C MET A 239 24.67 27.52 17.63
N GLY A 240 24.64 26.30 17.09
CA GLY A 240 25.17 25.09 17.74
C GLY A 240 24.27 24.55 18.84
N LEU A 241 23.02 25.02 18.94
CA LEU A 241 22.08 24.55 19.96
C LEU A 241 21.50 23.17 19.62
N GLY A 242 21.63 22.73 18.36
CA GLY A 242 21.36 21.37 17.91
C GLY A 242 22.42 20.34 18.28
N MET A 243 23.48 20.72 19.03
CA MET A 243 24.53 19.80 19.50
C MET A 243 25.29 19.06 18.39
N GLY A 244 25.36 19.63 17.20
CA GLY A 244 26.04 19.03 16.04
C GLY A 244 25.38 17.75 15.52
N LEU A 245 24.24 17.34 16.11
CA LEU A 245 23.48 16.16 15.72
C LEU A 245 22.92 16.28 14.29
N ASP A 246 22.71 17.50 13.81
CA ASP A 246 22.27 17.81 12.45
C ASP A 246 23.40 17.65 11.41
N LYS A 247 24.65 17.89 11.80
CA LYS A 247 25.83 17.85 10.90
C LYS A 247 26.67 16.57 11.03
N GLY A 248 26.36 15.73 12.01
CA GLY A 248 27.20 14.57 12.36
C GLY A 248 28.48 14.94 13.11
N GLU A 249 28.56 16.16 13.63
CA GLU A 249 29.71 16.71 14.37
C GLU A 249 29.40 16.75 15.87
N TRP A 250 28.97 15.63 16.43
CA TRP A 250 28.58 15.51 17.85
C TRP A 250 29.67 14.83 18.69
N THR A 251 29.75 15.19 19.97
CA THR A 251 30.57 14.49 20.97
C THR A 251 29.72 13.54 21.82
N GLU A 252 30.34 12.57 22.48
CA GLU A 252 29.60 11.66 23.39
C GLU A 252 28.92 12.43 24.54
N GLU A 253 29.53 13.53 25.00
CA GLU A 253 28.94 14.42 26.01
C GLU A 253 27.68 15.12 25.47
N ASP A 254 27.76 15.64 24.24
CA ASP A 254 26.62 16.27 23.55
C ASP A 254 25.47 15.27 23.34
N LEU A 255 25.79 14.03 22.97
CA LEU A 255 24.80 12.97 22.77
C LEU A 255 24.09 12.59 24.08
N GLN A 256 24.83 12.51 25.19
CA GLN A 256 24.26 12.24 26.51
C GLN A 256 23.37 13.39 26.97
N GLU A 257 23.81 14.64 26.78
CA GLU A 257 23.00 15.80 27.15
C GLU A 257 21.73 15.89 26.28
N ALA A 258 21.82 15.62 24.98
CA ALA A 258 20.67 15.50 24.08
C ALA A 258 19.63 14.50 24.58
N LYS A 259 20.07 13.33 25.05
CA LYS A 259 19.18 12.30 25.64
C LYS A 259 18.47 12.81 26.90
N ARG A 260 19.16 13.56 27.76
CA ARG A 260 18.57 14.14 28.97
C ARG A 260 17.50 15.20 28.69
N LEU A 261 17.60 15.88 27.55
CA LEU A 261 16.64 16.91 27.14
C LEU A 261 15.36 16.33 26.50
N VAL A 262 15.36 15.07 26.09
CA VAL A 262 14.19 14.38 25.50
C VAL A 262 13.55 13.40 26.48
N ALA A 263 12.36 12.89 26.14
CA ALA A 263 11.73 11.84 26.92
C ALA A 263 12.47 10.50 26.74
N PRO A 264 12.51 9.60 27.75
CA PRO A 264 13.26 8.34 27.67
C PRO A 264 12.87 7.46 26.47
N CYS A 265 11.60 7.47 26.06
CA CYS A 265 11.12 6.72 24.90
C CYS A 265 11.66 7.24 23.55
N MET A 266 12.20 8.47 23.53
CA MET A 266 12.71 9.13 22.33
C MET A 266 14.24 9.05 22.20
N GLU A 267 14.95 8.56 23.23
CA GLU A 267 16.42 8.41 23.19
C GLU A 267 16.90 7.56 22.01
N LYS A 268 16.12 6.54 21.64
CA LYS A 268 16.42 5.70 20.47
C LYS A 268 16.49 6.51 19.18
N TYR A 269 15.64 7.51 19.00
CA TYR A 269 15.62 8.36 17.81
C TYR A 269 16.77 9.36 17.83
N VAL A 270 17.19 9.83 19.01
CA VAL A 270 18.40 10.67 19.14
C VAL A 270 19.64 9.90 18.67
N ASN A 271 19.76 8.62 19.03
CA ASN A 271 20.82 7.77 18.49
C ASN A 271 20.70 7.59 16.97
N GLN A 272 19.49 7.37 16.45
CA GLN A 272 19.28 7.26 14.99
C GLN A 272 19.67 8.53 14.24
N ILE A 273 19.44 9.71 14.82
CA ILE A 273 19.90 10.98 14.26
C ILE A 273 21.43 11.03 14.25
N ALA A 274 22.07 10.71 15.38
CA ALA A 274 23.51 10.77 15.56
C ALA A 274 24.28 9.85 14.59
N TYR A 275 23.80 8.62 14.40
CA TYR A 275 24.43 7.61 13.53
C TYR A 275 23.87 7.57 12.11
N ASN A 276 22.88 8.41 11.80
CA ASN A 276 22.12 8.38 10.56
C ASN A 276 21.52 6.97 10.23
N ASP A 277 21.13 6.23 11.27
CA ASP A 277 20.80 4.79 11.23
C ASP A 277 19.28 4.53 11.40
N GLY A 278 18.44 5.37 10.81
CA GLY A 278 16.97 5.32 11.00
C GLY A 278 16.16 5.23 9.72
N LEU A 279 16.78 5.38 8.56
CA LEU A 279 16.10 5.39 7.27
C LEU A 279 16.15 4.00 6.63
N LEU A 280 14.99 3.51 6.24
CA LEU A 280 14.87 2.26 5.50
C LEU A 280 15.42 2.47 4.09
N ALA A 281 16.23 1.53 3.60
CA ALA A 281 16.73 1.56 2.24
C ALA A 281 15.55 1.54 1.25
N GLU A 282 15.56 2.49 0.32
CA GLU A 282 14.70 2.45 -0.85
C GLU A 282 15.34 1.43 -1.81
N GLU A 283 14.88 0.18 -1.80
CA GLU A 283 15.35 -0.84 -2.74
C GLU A 283 15.07 -0.36 -4.19
N ASP A 284 16.12 -0.29 -5.01
CA ASP A 284 16.03 0.12 -6.42
C ASP A 284 15.74 -1.11 -7.28
N ASP A 285 14.51 -1.18 -7.80
CA ASP A 285 13.94 -2.36 -8.44
C ASP A 285 14.23 -2.39 -9.95
N SER A 286 15.46 -2.01 -10.35
CA SER A 286 15.86 -2.02 -11.77
C SER A 286 16.13 -3.43 -12.34
N MET A 287 15.92 -4.49 -11.56
CA MET A 287 16.28 -5.87 -11.91
C MET A 287 15.12 -6.90 -11.90
N LEU A 288 13.87 -6.48 -12.14
CA LEU A 288 12.74 -7.43 -12.26
C LEU A 288 12.03 -7.41 -13.63
N LEU A 289 12.80 -7.29 -14.71
CA LEU A 289 12.36 -7.63 -16.06
C LEU A 289 13.49 -8.37 -16.79
N ASP A 290 13.74 -9.63 -16.43
CA ASP A 290 14.40 -10.61 -17.30
C ASP A 290 14.31 -12.00 -16.64
N ASP A 291 13.20 -12.70 -16.84
CA ASP A 291 13.22 -14.17 -16.94
C ASP A 291 11.94 -14.71 -17.64
N GLU A 292 11.83 -14.46 -18.95
CA GLU A 292 11.13 -15.39 -19.83
C GLU A 292 12.16 -16.37 -20.41
N SER A 293 12.47 -17.44 -19.68
CA SER A 293 13.20 -18.58 -20.24
C SER A 293 12.54 -19.91 -19.84
N GLY A 294 11.35 -20.13 -20.40
CA GLY A 294 10.56 -21.35 -20.23
C GLY A 294 10.11 -21.96 -21.55
N SER A 295 11.05 -22.38 -22.40
CA SER A 295 10.89 -23.42 -23.45
C SER A 295 9.57 -23.42 -24.25
N PHE A 296 9.50 -22.63 -25.33
CA PHE A 296 8.51 -22.82 -26.38
C PHE A 296 9.17 -23.40 -27.64
N ASP A 297 8.76 -24.61 -27.99
CA ASP A 297 9.15 -25.34 -29.19
C ASP A 297 8.62 -24.61 -30.44
N SER A 298 9.54 -24.25 -31.33
CA SER A 298 9.24 -23.60 -32.60
C SER A 298 8.83 -24.65 -33.63
N SER A 299 7.55 -24.73 -33.94
CA SER A 299 7.16 -25.00 -35.32
C SER A 299 5.79 -24.40 -35.64
N GLN A 300 5.81 -23.43 -36.55
CA GLN A 300 4.70 -22.84 -37.31
C GLN A 300 3.79 -21.88 -36.53
N ILE A 301 3.98 -20.58 -36.79
CA ILE A 301 2.98 -19.68 -37.39
C ILE A 301 3.71 -18.39 -37.77
N THR A 302 3.90 -18.19 -39.08
CA THR A 302 4.25 -16.91 -39.71
C THR A 302 3.03 -16.00 -39.65
N ILE A 303 3.16 -14.81 -39.06
CA ILE A 303 2.26 -13.69 -39.31
C ILE A 303 3.13 -12.50 -39.72
N GLU A 304 2.93 -12.08 -40.97
CA GLU A 304 3.55 -10.92 -41.60
C GLU A 304 3.28 -9.65 -40.80
N THR A 305 4.35 -8.91 -40.52
CA THR A 305 4.31 -7.53 -40.05
C THR A 305 3.85 -6.64 -41.19
N VAL A 306 2.65 -6.06 -41.10
CA VAL A 306 2.24 -4.91 -41.92
C VAL A 306 2.33 -3.67 -41.04
N MET A 307 3.30 -2.81 -41.34
CA MET A 307 3.41 -1.48 -40.76
C MET A 307 2.37 -0.54 -41.39
N PRO A 308 1.63 0.27 -40.62
CA PRO A 308 0.98 1.44 -41.18
C PRO A 308 1.95 2.62 -41.22
N GLU A 309 1.94 3.29 -42.36
CA GLU A 309 2.79 4.42 -42.77
C GLU A 309 2.72 5.64 -41.84
N GLU A 310 3.87 6.29 -41.69
CA GLU A 310 4.01 7.66 -41.20
C GLU A 310 3.36 8.66 -42.18
N VAL A 311 2.50 9.55 -41.66
CA VAL A 311 2.15 10.80 -42.33
C VAL A 311 2.76 11.96 -41.55
N MET A 312 3.79 12.55 -42.15
CA MET A 312 4.44 13.78 -41.70
C MET A 312 3.64 15.03 -42.10
N SER A 313 3.57 15.95 -41.13
CA SER A 313 3.57 17.43 -41.23
C SER A 313 2.37 18.13 -41.88
N VAL A 314 1.84 19.16 -41.22
CA VAL A 314 2.03 20.58 -41.59
C VAL A 314 1.66 21.49 -40.40
N SER A 315 2.56 22.43 -40.14
CA SER A 315 2.45 23.61 -39.28
C SER A 315 1.39 24.62 -39.77
N GLY A 316 0.63 25.22 -38.86
CA GLY A 316 -0.20 26.39 -39.14
C GLY A 316 -0.54 27.15 -37.86
N SER A 317 0.09 28.31 -37.69
CA SER A 317 -0.19 29.35 -36.70
C SER A 317 -1.42 30.19 -37.07
N GLU A 318 -1.81 31.09 -36.15
CA GLU A 318 -2.90 32.09 -36.17
C GLU A 318 -4.20 31.54 -35.54
N GLY A 319 -4.88 32.18 -34.60
CA GLY A 319 -4.83 33.56 -34.11
C GLY A 319 -6.27 34.00 -33.81
N GLU A 320 -6.50 34.46 -32.57
CA GLU A 320 -7.64 35.29 -32.10
C GLU A 320 -9.08 34.75 -32.17
N SER A 321 -9.77 34.70 -31.01
CA SER A 321 -10.65 35.79 -30.54
C SER A 321 -11.68 35.30 -29.51
N ASP A 322 -11.72 35.99 -28.37
CA ASP A 322 -12.89 36.36 -27.53
C ASP A 322 -14.11 35.45 -27.44
N LEU A 323 -14.40 34.98 -26.23
CA LEU A 323 -15.78 35.02 -25.69
C LEU A 323 -15.75 35.34 -24.18
N SER A 324 -16.19 36.58 -23.90
CA SER A 324 -16.58 37.12 -22.60
C SER A 324 -18.09 36.89 -22.38
N SER A 325 -18.47 36.91 -21.10
CA SER A 325 -19.80 37.09 -20.51
C SER A 325 -20.91 36.08 -20.86
N ASP A 326 -21.40 35.35 -19.84
CA ASP A 326 -22.65 35.80 -19.23
C ASP A 326 -22.85 35.25 -17.81
N ILE A 327 -23.27 36.20 -16.98
CA ILE A 327 -23.69 36.12 -15.59
C ILE A 327 -25.15 35.66 -15.61
N ASP A 328 -25.57 34.81 -14.69
CA ASP A 328 -26.96 34.81 -14.27
C ASP A 328 -27.07 34.54 -12.76
N HIS A 329 -27.60 35.56 -12.10
CA HIS A 329 -28.10 35.56 -10.73
C HIS A 329 -29.30 34.63 -10.62
N VAL A 330 -29.31 33.77 -9.59
CA VAL A 330 -30.58 33.28 -9.01
C VAL A 330 -30.46 33.37 -7.50
N GLU A 331 -31.13 34.37 -6.94
CA GLU A 331 -31.54 34.41 -5.55
C GLU A 331 -33.07 34.59 -5.51
N VAL A 332 -33.66 34.19 -4.38
CA VAL A 332 -35.07 34.30 -3.95
C VAL A 332 -35.97 33.10 -4.30
N HIS A 333 -36.04 32.14 -3.36
CA HIS A 333 -37.14 32.15 -2.38
C HIS A 333 -36.79 31.43 -1.08
#